data_AF-A0A2P5E1A2-F1
#
_entry.id   AF-A0A2P5E1A2-F1
#
_cell.length_a   1.000
_cell.length_b   1.000
_cell.length_c   1.000
_cell.angle_alpha   90.00
_cell.angle_beta   90.00
_cell.angle_gamma   90.00
#
_symmetry.space_group_name_H-M   'P 1'
#
loop_
_entity.id
_entity.type
_entity.pdbx_description
1 polymer ?
#
loop_
_entity_poly.entity_id
_entity_poly.type
_entity_poly.pdbx_seq_one_letter_code
_entity_poly.pdbx_strand_id
1 'polypeptide(L)'
;MVMAKPKVSYEESRRKRLEENKQRMEALNLPKLAQALQNSSPSKPSPIKSVKKPRTIEKQVVVVRRSSRVANKPAPVYKEIVIERLVIPRGISKHRDLSNRVYASDEARTNAIERAEKLLSGLESDYPTFIRSMLPSHVTGGFWLGLNVRFCKTNLPKRDEVMTLIDEDGNEYKTIYLARKPGLSGGWKGFAVAHELVDGDALIFQLIRPSAFKVFIIRVNSPEQGNN
;
A
#
# COMPACT_ATOMS: atom_id res chain seq x y z
N MET A 1 -2.66 -54.05 -24.73
CA MET A 1 -3.98 -53.45 -25.01
C MET A 1 -4.31 -52.53 -23.83
N VAL A 2 -4.13 -51.22 -23.98
CA VAL A 2 -4.34 -50.23 -22.89
C VAL A 2 -5.81 -49.85 -22.87
N MET A 3 -6.54 -50.28 -21.84
CA MET A 3 -7.96 -49.98 -21.68
C MET A 3 -8.15 -48.49 -21.36
N ALA A 4 -8.84 -47.77 -22.24
CA ALA A 4 -9.21 -46.38 -22.03
C ALA A 4 -10.23 -46.27 -20.88
N LYS A 5 -9.96 -45.41 -19.90
CA LYS A 5 -10.85 -45.18 -18.75
C LYS A 5 -12.19 -44.60 -19.21
N PRO A 6 -13.34 -45.06 -18.67
CA PRO A 6 -14.65 -44.52 -19.04
C PRO A 6 -14.75 -43.04 -18.65
N LYS A 7 -15.34 -42.22 -19.54
CA LYS A 7 -15.60 -40.81 -19.29
C LYS A 7 -16.72 -40.70 -18.25
N VAL A 8 -16.36 -40.40 -17.00
CA VAL A 8 -17.32 -40.07 -15.94
C VAL A 8 -18.16 -38.88 -16.40
N SER A 9 -19.48 -38.96 -16.26
CA SER A 9 -20.36 -37.87 -16.67
C SER A 9 -19.99 -36.59 -15.90
N TYR A 10 -20.00 -35.44 -16.57
CA TYR A 10 -19.59 -34.17 -15.96
C TYR A 10 -20.36 -33.88 -14.65
N GLU A 11 -21.64 -34.24 -14.61
CA GLU A 11 -22.51 -34.08 -13.43
C GLU A 11 -22.05 -34.95 -12.25
N GLU A 12 -21.57 -36.17 -12.50
CA GLU A 12 -21.06 -37.06 -11.45
C GLU A 12 -19.74 -36.53 -10.87
N SER A 13 -18.85 -36.07 -11.75
CA SER A 13 -17.59 -35.42 -11.33
C SER A 13 -17.83 -34.13 -10.56
N ARG A 14 -18.90 -33.40 -10.89
CA ARG A 14 -19.32 -32.20 -10.15
C ARG A 14 -19.87 -32.54 -8.77
N ARG A 15 -20.74 -33.55 -8.65
CA ARG A 15 -21.29 -34.02 -7.37
C ARG A 15 -20.19 -34.51 -6.43
N LYS A 16 -19.26 -35.31 -6.94
CA LYS A 16 -18.11 -35.80 -6.17
C LYS A 16 -17.27 -34.67 -5.57
N ARG A 17 -16.97 -33.62 -6.37
CA ARG A 17 -16.25 -32.43 -5.86
C ARG A 17 -17.01 -31.67 -4.78
N LEU A 18 -18.34 -31.59 -4.87
CA LEU A 18 -19.16 -30.94 -3.86
C LEU A 18 -19.16 -31.73 -2.55
N GLU A 19 -19.22 -33.07 -2.62
CA GLU A 19 -19.14 -33.95 -1.45
C GLU A 19 -17.76 -33.90 -0.79
N GLU A 20 -16.68 -33.98 -1.57
CA GLU A 20 -15.32 -33.83 -1.06
C GLU A 20 -15.11 -32.47 -0.37
N ASN A 21 -15.63 -31.39 -0.95
CA ASN A 21 -15.56 -30.07 -0.34
C ASN A 21 -16.38 -30.00 0.96
N LYS A 22 -17.57 -30.60 0.99
CA LYS A 22 -18.38 -30.68 2.22
C LYS A 22 -17.64 -31.42 3.32
N GLN A 23 -17.04 -32.56 3.02
CA GLN A 23 -16.23 -33.33 3.98
C GLN A 23 -15.02 -32.53 4.48
N ARG A 24 -14.32 -31.80 3.61
CA ARG A 24 -13.23 -30.90 4.02
C ARG A 24 -13.71 -29.79 4.96
N MET A 25 -14.87 -29.20 4.70
CA MET A 25 -15.46 -28.18 5.56
C MET A 25 -15.86 -28.74 6.94
N GLU A 26 -16.36 -29.97 6.98
CA GLU A 26 -16.71 -30.68 8.21
C GLU A 26 -15.46 -31.09 9.02
N ALA A 27 -14.42 -31.58 8.34
CA ALA A 27 -13.14 -31.93 8.98
C ALA A 27 -12.48 -30.72 9.66
N LEU A 28 -12.63 -29.53 9.08
CA LEU A 28 -12.16 -28.27 9.66
C LEU A 28 -13.14 -27.67 10.70
N ASN A 29 -14.23 -28.36 11.03
CA ASN A 29 -15.28 -27.92 11.97
C ASN A 29 -15.88 -26.54 11.66
N LEU A 30 -15.76 -26.06 10.43
CA LEU A 30 -16.23 -24.74 9.99
C LEU A 30 -17.72 -24.49 10.21
N PRO A 31 -18.65 -25.44 9.98
CA PRO A 31 -20.07 -25.19 10.25
C PRO A 31 -20.36 -24.97 11.74
N LYS A 32 -19.63 -25.65 12.64
CA LYS A 32 -19.78 -25.47 14.10
C LYS A 32 -19.24 -24.11 14.54
N LEU A 33 -18.10 -23.68 13.98
CA LEU A 33 -17.52 -22.36 14.23
C LEU A 33 -18.45 -21.23 13.73
N ALA A 34 -19.05 -21.39 12.56
CA ALA A 34 -20.01 -20.43 12.03
C ALA A 34 -21.27 -20.30 12.92
N GLN A 35 -21.78 -21.42 13.45
CA GLN A 35 -22.89 -21.41 14.41
C GLN A 35 -22.49 -20.77 15.75
N ALA A 36 -21.29 -21.06 16.26
CA ALA A 36 -20.77 -20.43 17.48
C ALA A 36 -20.66 -18.90 17.34
N LEU A 37 -20.20 -18.41 16.19
CA LEU A 37 -20.13 -16.98 15.87
C LEU A 37 -21.51 -16.32 15.80
N GLN A 38 -22.52 -17.01 15.30
CA GLN A 38 -23.89 -16.48 15.29
C GLN A 38 -24.54 -16.49 16.69
N ASN A 39 -24.22 -17.49 17.51
CA ASN A 39 -24.74 -17.62 18.88
C ASN A 39 -24.02 -16.68 19.86
N SER A 40 -22.78 -16.28 19.59
CA SER A 40 -22.11 -15.19 20.28
C SER A 40 -22.65 -13.85 19.76
N SER A 41 -23.82 -13.46 20.26
CA SER A 41 -24.37 -12.12 20.00
C SER A 41 -23.39 -11.02 20.45
N PRO A 42 -23.35 -9.87 19.76
CA PRO A 42 -22.39 -8.82 20.03
C PRO A 42 -22.69 -8.19 21.39
N SER A 43 -21.69 -8.13 22.26
CA SER A 43 -21.73 -7.29 23.46
C SER A 43 -21.90 -5.83 23.03
N LYS A 44 -23.13 -5.31 23.24
CA LYS A 44 -23.54 -3.89 23.22
C LYS A 44 -23.26 -3.14 21.91
N PRO A 45 -24.28 -2.68 21.16
CA PRO A 45 -24.05 -1.69 20.12
C PRO A 45 -23.59 -0.39 20.78
N SER A 46 -22.43 0.13 20.36
CA SER A 46 -22.08 1.54 20.55
C SER A 46 -23.21 2.41 19.99
N PRO A 47 -23.49 3.61 20.53
CA PRO A 47 -24.59 4.45 20.06
C PRO A 47 -24.31 4.94 18.64
N ILE A 48 -24.73 4.16 17.65
CA ILE A 48 -24.65 4.49 16.23
C ILE A 48 -25.87 5.34 15.88
N LYS A 49 -25.63 6.46 15.19
CA LYS A 49 -26.65 7.39 14.70
C LYS A 49 -27.83 6.64 14.07
N SER A 50 -29.04 7.06 14.42
CA SER A 50 -30.31 6.50 13.94
C SER A 50 -30.35 6.36 12.42
N VAL A 51 -30.16 5.13 11.95
CA VAL A 51 -30.44 4.76 10.56
C VAL A 51 -31.97 4.72 10.43
N LYS A 52 -32.52 5.56 9.55
CA LYS A 52 -33.95 5.64 9.27
C LYS A 52 -34.49 4.26 8.86
N LYS A 53 -35.75 3.98 9.22
CA LYS A 53 -36.48 2.71 8.99
C LYS A 53 -36.24 2.17 7.57
N PRO A 54 -36.06 0.84 7.39
CA PRO A 54 -35.94 0.26 6.07
C PRO A 54 -37.24 0.46 5.31
N ARG A 55 -37.13 1.08 4.12
CA ARG A 55 -38.25 1.27 3.21
C ARG A 55 -38.59 -0.11 2.61
N THR A 56 -39.82 -0.59 2.79
CA THR A 56 -40.32 -1.77 2.07
C THR A 56 -40.30 -1.45 0.58
N ILE A 57 -39.39 -2.08 -0.17
CA ILE A 57 -39.35 -1.92 -1.63
C ILE A 57 -40.22 -3.01 -2.23
N GLU A 58 -41.45 -2.66 -2.59
CA GLU A 58 -42.24 -3.47 -3.51
C GLU A 58 -41.53 -3.49 -4.87
N LYS A 59 -41.08 -4.68 -5.29
CA LYS A 59 -40.46 -4.87 -6.60
C LYS A 59 -41.57 -4.91 -7.66
N GLN A 60 -42.01 -3.75 -8.13
CA GLN A 60 -42.76 -3.69 -9.38
C GLN A 60 -41.81 -4.01 -10.53
N VAL A 61 -42.11 -5.06 -11.31
CA VAL A 61 -41.40 -5.36 -12.56
C VAL A 61 -41.84 -4.33 -13.60
N VAL A 62 -41.28 -3.13 -13.52
CA VAL A 62 -41.43 -2.12 -14.57
C VAL A 62 -40.43 -2.44 -15.66
N VAL A 63 -40.88 -2.53 -16.91
CA VAL A 63 -40.00 -2.63 -18.07
C VAL A 63 -39.15 -1.36 -18.11
N VAL A 64 -37.91 -1.46 -17.60
CA VAL A 64 -36.96 -0.36 -17.60
C VAL A 64 -36.59 -0.06 -19.06
N ARG A 65 -37.02 1.11 -19.54
CA ARG A 65 -36.73 1.62 -20.88
C ARG A 65 -35.22 1.88 -20.97
N ARG A 66 -34.50 1.02 -21.70
CA ARG A 66 -33.02 0.95 -21.66
C ARG A 66 -32.28 2.08 -22.40
N SER A 67 -32.98 3.08 -22.94
CA SER A 67 -32.33 4.27 -23.52
C SER A 67 -33.28 5.47 -23.60
N SER A 68 -32.71 6.68 -23.56
CA SER A 68 -33.39 7.96 -23.80
C SER A 68 -33.64 8.25 -25.29
N ARG A 69 -33.33 7.30 -26.19
CA ARG A 69 -33.50 7.49 -27.64
C ARG A 69 -34.99 7.52 -27.99
N VAL A 70 -35.42 8.63 -28.59
CA VAL A 70 -36.75 8.79 -29.18
C VAL A 70 -36.79 7.90 -30.42
N ALA A 71 -37.55 6.81 -30.37
CA ALA A 71 -37.60 5.78 -31.42
C ALA A 71 -38.04 6.31 -32.81
N ASN A 72 -38.65 7.49 -32.86
CA ASN A 72 -39.20 8.08 -34.08
C ASN A 72 -38.22 8.99 -34.84
N LYS A 73 -36.93 9.01 -34.49
CA LYS A 73 -35.92 9.76 -35.26
C LYS A 73 -35.16 8.83 -36.20
N PRO A 74 -34.93 9.22 -37.47
CA PRO A 74 -34.09 8.45 -38.37
C PRO A 74 -32.68 8.31 -37.79
N ALA A 75 -31.99 7.22 -38.14
CA ALA A 75 -30.63 6.99 -37.69
C ALA A 75 -29.74 8.18 -38.10
N PRO A 76 -29.01 8.82 -37.16
CA PRO A 76 -28.11 9.90 -37.51
C PRO A 76 -27.06 9.40 -38.51
N VAL A 77 -26.93 10.10 -39.63
CA VAL A 77 -25.91 9.82 -40.66
C VAL A 77 -24.58 10.38 -40.15
N TYR A 78 -23.72 9.50 -39.66
CA TYR A 78 -22.38 9.87 -39.23
C TYR A 78 -21.47 9.98 -40.46
N LYS A 79 -20.86 11.15 -40.67
CA LYS A 79 -19.72 11.26 -41.59
C LYS A 79 -18.51 10.64 -40.89
N GLU A 80 -17.89 9.63 -41.48
CA GLU A 80 -16.63 9.06 -41.00
C GLU A 80 -15.54 10.12 -41.15
N ILE A 81 -15.22 10.79 -40.05
CA ILE A 81 -14.02 11.61 -39.95
C ILE A 81 -12.90 10.64 -39.58
N VAL A 82 -11.97 10.41 -40.51
CA VAL A 82 -10.72 9.69 -40.23
C VAL A 82 -9.90 10.57 -39.29
N ILE A 83 -10.07 10.35 -37.98
CA ILE A 83 -9.18 10.92 -36.98
C ILE A 83 -7.90 10.11 -37.07
N GLU A 84 -6.85 10.71 -37.65
CA GLU A 84 -5.50 10.16 -37.63
C GLU A 84 -5.05 10.09 -36.16
N ARG A 85 -5.29 8.92 -35.54
CA ARG A 85 -4.85 8.67 -34.17
C ARG A 85 -3.33 8.60 -34.22
N LEU A 86 -2.66 9.69 -33.86
CA LEU A 86 -1.25 9.64 -33.50
C LEU A 86 -1.13 8.58 -32.39
N VAL A 87 -0.59 7.42 -32.76
CA VAL A 87 -0.30 6.33 -31.82
C VAL A 87 0.83 6.83 -30.94
N ILE A 88 0.50 7.47 -29.81
CA ILE A 88 1.46 7.72 -28.74
C ILE A 88 1.93 6.32 -28.32
N PRO A 89 3.20 5.95 -28.53
CA PRO A 89 3.69 4.65 -28.14
C PRO A 89 3.44 4.51 -26.64
N ARG A 90 2.63 3.52 -26.22
CA ARG A 90 2.60 3.14 -24.81
C ARG A 90 4.00 2.65 -24.51
N GLY A 91 4.78 3.46 -23.80
CA GLY A 91 6.10 3.05 -23.33
C GLY A 91 5.92 1.73 -22.58
N ILE A 92 6.39 0.64 -23.18
CA ILE A 92 6.44 -0.65 -22.53
C ILE A 92 7.34 -0.41 -21.33
N SER A 93 6.77 -0.43 -20.13
CA SER A 93 7.54 -0.38 -18.89
C SER A 93 8.56 -1.51 -19.00
N LYS A 94 9.85 -1.18 -19.18
CA LYS A 94 10.92 -2.16 -19.03
C LYS A 94 10.65 -2.85 -17.69
N HIS A 95 10.48 -4.16 -17.72
CA HIS A 95 10.28 -4.94 -16.50
C HIS A 95 11.43 -4.56 -15.59
N ARG A 96 11.14 -3.88 -14.47
CA ARG A 96 12.20 -3.55 -13.52
C ARG A 96 12.76 -4.88 -13.04
N ASP A 97 14.07 -5.03 -13.10
CA ASP A 97 14.71 -6.21 -12.57
C ASP A 97 14.48 -6.22 -11.05
N LEU A 98 13.60 -7.12 -10.59
CA LEU A 98 13.23 -7.27 -9.18
C LEU A 98 14.08 -8.35 -8.51
N SER A 99 15.02 -8.97 -9.22
CA SER A 99 15.83 -10.10 -8.73
C SER A 99 16.73 -9.68 -7.56
N ASN A 100 17.12 -8.40 -7.51
CA ASN A 100 17.96 -7.84 -6.44
C ASN A 100 17.14 -7.38 -5.21
N ARG A 101 15.83 -7.64 -5.15
CA ARG A 101 14.97 -7.19 -4.05
C ARG A 101 15.13 -8.10 -2.83
N VAL A 102 16.12 -7.77 -2.01
CA VAL A 102 16.28 -8.35 -0.67
C VAL A 102 15.24 -7.74 0.25
N TYR A 103 14.52 -8.59 0.98
CA TYR A 103 13.58 -8.17 2.02
C TYR A 103 14.22 -8.43 3.38
N ALA A 104 14.14 -7.45 4.28
CA ALA A 104 14.54 -7.66 5.65
C ALA A 104 13.52 -8.56 6.37
N SER A 105 14.01 -9.43 7.27
CA SER A 105 13.14 -10.13 8.20
C SER A 105 12.51 -9.14 9.18
N ASP A 106 11.35 -9.51 9.73
CA ASP A 106 10.67 -8.64 10.71
C ASP A 106 11.52 -8.44 11.97
N GLU A 107 12.26 -9.46 12.41
CA GLU A 107 13.21 -9.38 13.52
C GLU A 107 14.33 -8.36 13.26
N ALA A 108 14.87 -8.35 12.04
CA ALA A 108 15.93 -7.43 11.67
C ALA A 108 15.41 -5.98 11.60
N ARG A 109 14.17 -5.79 11.13
CA ARG A 109 13.48 -4.49 11.15
C ARG A 109 13.27 -3.98 12.57
N THR A 110 12.77 -4.83 13.47
CA THR A 110 12.55 -4.44 14.86
C THR A 110 13.86 -4.08 15.56
N ASN A 111 14.93 -4.84 15.31
CA ASN A 111 16.25 -4.53 15.86
C ASN A 111 16.79 -3.18 15.34
N ALA A 112 16.65 -2.89 14.04
CA ALA A 112 17.08 -1.61 13.49
C ALA A 112 16.28 -0.43 14.09
N ILE A 113 14.98 -0.61 14.34
CA ILE A 113 14.14 0.40 15.00
C ILE A 113 14.54 0.59 16.46
N GLU A 114 14.77 -0.49 17.20
CA GLU A 114 15.19 -0.43 18.61
C GLU A 114 16.52 0.30 18.76
N ARG A 115 17.49 0.02 17.88
CA ARG A 115 18.75 0.77 17.80
C ARG A 115 18.51 2.25 17.50
N ALA A 116 17.52 2.56 16.66
CA ALA A 116 17.15 3.95 16.36
C ALA A 116 16.56 4.68 17.55
N GLU A 117 15.71 4.01 18.31
CA GLU A 117 15.13 4.55 19.54
C GLU A 117 16.21 4.77 20.61
N LYS A 118 17.18 3.85 20.71
CA LYS A 118 18.32 3.99 21.62
C LYS A 118 19.21 5.18 21.26
N LEU A 119 19.55 5.35 19.97
CA LEU A 119 20.29 6.51 19.49
C LEU A 119 19.52 7.81 19.73
N LEU A 120 18.21 7.80 19.46
CA LEU A 120 17.35 8.97 19.69
C LEU A 120 17.32 9.37 21.17
N SER A 121 17.26 8.39 22.08
CA SER A 121 17.25 8.63 23.53
C SER A 121 18.56 9.27 24.00
N GLY A 122 19.70 8.92 23.39
CA GLY A 122 20.99 9.55 23.69
C GLY A 122 21.18 10.94 23.06
N LEU A 123 20.33 11.32 22.11
CA LEU A 123 20.53 12.53 21.32
C LEU A 123 19.97 13.82 21.94
N GLU A 124 19.40 13.77 23.16
CA GLU A 124 18.72 14.85 23.90
C GLU A 124 18.56 16.15 23.09
N SER A 125 17.52 16.20 22.25
CA SER A 125 17.36 17.29 21.30
C SER A 125 15.99 17.93 21.39
N ASP A 126 15.99 19.27 21.43
CA ASP A 126 14.78 20.11 21.37
C ASP A 126 14.10 20.10 19.99
N TYR A 127 14.71 19.46 18.99
CA TYR A 127 14.18 19.43 17.64
C TYR A 127 13.10 18.34 17.47
N PRO A 128 12.02 18.62 16.72
CA PRO A 128 11.04 17.59 16.38
C PRO A 128 11.68 16.44 15.59
N THR A 129 11.60 15.23 16.14
CA THR A 129 12.15 14.01 15.52
C THR A 129 11.08 12.98 15.20
N PHE A 130 11.35 12.12 14.22
CA PHE A 130 10.62 10.88 14.03
C PHE A 130 11.50 9.80 13.39
N ILE A 131 11.17 8.54 13.66
CA ILE A 131 11.86 7.38 13.10
C ILE A 131 11.03 6.82 11.95
N ARG A 132 11.70 6.35 10.89
CA ARG A 132 11.07 5.72 9.74
C ARG A 132 11.88 4.51 9.28
N SER A 133 11.29 3.32 9.37
CA SER A 133 11.82 2.12 8.71
C SER A 133 11.58 2.19 7.19
N MET A 134 12.61 1.84 6.43
CA MET A 134 12.58 1.83 4.97
C MET A 134 11.87 0.59 4.46
N LEU A 135 10.95 0.81 3.52
CA LEU A 135 10.26 -0.24 2.78
C LEU A 135 10.80 -0.26 1.35
N PRO A 136 10.61 -1.35 0.59
CA PRO A 136 11.14 -1.44 -0.77
C PRO A 136 10.52 -0.40 -1.73
N SER A 137 9.31 0.08 -1.43
CA SER A 137 8.69 1.19 -2.16
C SER A 137 9.45 2.51 -1.98
N HIS A 138 10.11 2.70 -0.84
CA HIS A 138 10.91 3.88 -0.55
C HIS A 138 12.29 3.82 -1.23
N VAL A 139 12.91 2.63 -1.37
CA VAL A 139 14.34 2.52 -1.73
C VAL A 139 14.66 1.75 -3.02
N THR A 140 13.78 0.90 -3.55
CA THR A 140 14.08 0.07 -4.74
C THR A 140 13.21 0.42 -5.93
N GLY A 141 11.91 0.63 -5.68
CA GLY A 141 10.92 0.78 -6.75
C GLY A 141 10.42 2.21 -6.93
N GLY A 142 9.61 2.67 -5.97
CA GLY A 142 8.85 3.90 -6.11
C GLY A 142 9.67 5.17 -5.87
N PHE A 143 10.63 5.09 -4.94
CA PHE A 143 11.37 6.25 -4.44
C PHE A 143 10.44 7.38 -4.01
N TRP A 144 9.35 7.01 -3.34
CA TRP A 144 8.43 7.93 -2.69
C TRP A 144 8.39 7.59 -1.20
N LEU A 145 8.75 8.54 -0.35
CA LEU A 145 8.76 8.36 1.10
C LEU A 145 7.58 9.10 1.72
N GLY A 146 6.55 8.35 2.12
CA GLY A 146 5.42 8.92 2.88
C GLY A 146 5.82 9.29 4.30
N LEU A 147 5.43 10.48 4.74
CA LEU A 147 5.70 11.01 6.08
C LEU A 147 4.45 10.99 6.97
N ASN A 148 4.63 11.04 8.28
CA ASN A 148 3.51 11.08 9.22
C ASN A 148 2.73 12.39 9.06
N VAL A 149 1.45 12.27 8.69
CA VAL A 149 0.56 13.41 8.43
C VAL A 149 0.48 14.37 9.61
N ARG A 150 0.47 13.87 10.86
CA ARG A 150 0.39 14.72 12.05
C ARG A 150 1.65 15.56 12.22
N PHE A 151 2.81 14.92 12.12
CA PHE A 151 4.11 15.60 12.19
C PHE A 151 4.22 16.69 11.12
N CYS A 152 3.85 16.36 9.88
CA CYS A 152 3.94 17.29 8.76
C CYS A 152 3.03 18.52 8.94
N LYS A 153 1.81 18.34 9.45
CA LYS A 153 0.87 19.46 9.64
C LYS A 153 1.32 20.45 10.72
N THR A 154 2.03 19.96 11.74
CA THR A 154 2.50 20.79 12.86
C THR A 154 3.82 21.48 12.53
N ASN A 155 4.76 20.76 11.92
CA ASN A 155 6.16 21.18 11.85
C ASN A 155 6.63 21.58 10.44
N LEU A 156 5.93 21.15 9.38
CA LEU A 156 6.38 21.34 8.00
C LEU A 156 5.57 22.40 7.23
N PRO A 157 6.13 22.91 6.12
CA PRO A 157 5.44 23.87 5.26
C PRO A 157 4.08 23.35 4.75
N LYS A 158 3.15 24.28 4.54
CA LYS A 158 1.80 23.98 4.01
C LYS A 158 1.76 23.88 2.48
N ARG A 159 2.86 24.19 1.81
CA ARG A 159 3.01 24.15 0.35
C ARG A 159 4.13 23.20 -0.03
N ASP A 160 4.11 22.79 -1.29
CA ASP A 160 5.19 21.99 -1.85
C ASP A 160 6.46 22.84 -1.85
N GLU A 161 7.53 22.30 -1.27
CA GLU A 161 8.77 23.04 -1.01
C GLU A 161 9.98 22.11 -1.17
N VAL A 162 11.13 22.71 -1.50
CA VAL A 162 12.40 21.99 -1.50
C VAL A 162 12.87 21.80 -0.07
N MET A 163 13.00 20.54 0.33
CA MET A 163 13.48 20.10 1.63
C MET A 163 14.93 19.61 1.50
N THR A 164 15.81 20.08 2.37
CA THR A 164 17.22 19.66 2.39
C THR A 164 17.40 18.53 3.39
N LEU A 165 17.97 17.40 2.96
CA LEU A 165 18.39 16.31 3.83
C LEU A 165 19.88 16.42 4.06
N ILE A 166 20.29 16.49 5.32
CA ILE A 166 21.70 16.55 5.73
C ILE A 166 22.06 15.19 6.33
N ASP A 167 23.07 14.53 5.79
CA ASP A 167 23.55 13.26 6.33
C ASP A 167 24.42 13.46 7.59
N GLU A 168 25.00 12.38 8.09
CA GLU A 168 25.88 12.39 9.27
C GLU A 168 27.22 13.09 9.01
N ASP A 169 27.69 13.05 7.77
CA ASP A 169 28.93 13.70 7.30
C ASP A 169 28.75 15.20 6.98
N GLY A 170 27.50 15.69 6.98
CA GLY A 170 27.15 17.07 6.69
C GLY A 170 26.87 17.37 5.21
N ASN A 171 26.80 16.36 4.34
CA ASN A 171 26.43 16.56 2.94
C ASN A 171 24.94 16.84 2.79
N GLU A 172 24.62 17.80 1.93
CA GLU A 172 23.26 18.26 1.70
C GLU A 172 22.66 17.68 0.41
N TYR A 173 21.48 17.07 0.53
CA TYR A 173 20.71 16.49 -0.57
C TYR A 173 19.36 17.17 -0.69
N LYS A 174 19.08 17.73 -1.87
CA LYS A 174 17.81 18.43 -2.13
C LYS A 174 16.71 17.43 -2.52
N THR A 175 15.56 17.56 -1.87
CA THR A 175 14.37 16.75 -2.13
C THR A 175 13.12 17.62 -2.24
N ILE A 176 12.07 17.12 -2.89
CA ILE A 176 10.79 17.83 -3.02
C ILE A 176 9.81 17.24 -2.00
N TYR A 177 9.40 18.07 -1.05
CA TYR A 177 8.32 17.77 -0.13
C TYR A 177 6.97 18.15 -0.75
N LEU A 178 6.00 17.25 -0.66
CA LEU A 178 4.63 17.46 -1.14
C LEU A 178 3.68 17.69 0.04
N ALA A 179 3.08 18.86 0.17
CA ALA A 179 2.21 19.20 1.29
C ALA A 179 0.83 18.52 1.20
N ARG A 180 0.29 18.38 -0.02
CA ARG A 180 -1.04 17.76 -0.22
C ARG A 180 -1.03 16.26 0.09
N LYS A 181 0.08 15.59 -0.21
CA LYS A 181 0.34 14.17 0.09
C LYS A 181 1.67 14.10 0.84
N PRO A 182 1.69 14.31 2.16
CA PRO A 182 2.90 14.52 2.95
C PRO A 182 3.91 13.41 2.69
N GLY A 183 5.00 13.79 2.03
CA GLY A 183 6.01 12.85 1.58
C GLY A 183 7.14 13.52 0.82
N LEU A 184 8.30 12.85 0.81
CA LEU A 184 9.44 13.21 -0.02
C LEU A 184 9.34 12.48 -1.36
N SER A 185 9.52 13.22 -2.44
CA SER A 185 9.30 12.76 -3.81
C SER A 185 10.55 12.94 -4.67
N GLY A 186 10.57 13.94 -5.56
CA GLY A 186 11.75 14.27 -6.36
C GLY A 186 12.99 14.45 -5.49
N GLY A 187 14.14 13.96 -5.95
CA GLY A 187 15.40 14.02 -5.19
C GLY A 187 15.58 12.93 -4.13
N TRP A 188 14.49 12.34 -3.58
CA TRP A 188 14.60 11.25 -2.60
C TRP A 188 15.37 10.04 -3.15
N LYS A 189 15.14 9.70 -4.43
CA LYS A 189 15.92 8.65 -5.11
C LYS A 189 17.42 8.91 -5.05
N GLY A 190 17.85 10.16 -5.24
CA GLY A 190 19.25 10.53 -5.22
C GLY A 190 19.88 10.25 -3.86
N PHE A 191 19.20 10.67 -2.80
CA PHE A 191 19.61 10.38 -1.42
C PHE A 191 19.65 8.88 -1.13
N ALA A 192 18.59 8.15 -1.48
CA ALA A 192 18.50 6.71 -1.22
C ALA A 192 19.59 5.90 -1.96
N VAL A 193 19.96 6.30 -3.17
CA VAL A 193 21.02 5.65 -3.95
C VAL A 193 22.41 6.06 -3.45
N ALA A 194 22.63 7.34 -3.12
CA ALA A 194 23.91 7.82 -2.60
C ALA A 194 24.31 7.12 -1.30
N HIS A 195 23.32 6.82 -0.46
CA HIS A 195 23.53 6.06 0.77
C HIS A 195 23.20 4.58 0.63
N GLU A 196 22.99 4.02 -0.57
CA GLU A 196 22.72 2.59 -0.74
C GLU A 196 21.66 2.04 0.24
N LEU A 197 20.56 2.78 0.43
CA LEU A 197 19.54 2.40 1.41
C LEU A 197 18.84 1.11 0.97
N VAL A 198 18.63 0.21 1.92
CA VAL A 198 17.96 -1.08 1.67
C VAL A 198 16.66 -1.22 2.47
N ASP A 199 15.88 -2.25 2.14
CA ASP A 199 14.69 -2.59 2.91
C ASP A 199 15.09 -2.93 4.36
N GLY A 200 14.36 -2.36 5.32
CA GLY A 200 14.58 -2.58 6.75
C GLY A 200 15.56 -1.62 7.43
N ASP A 201 16.33 -0.82 6.69
CA ASP A 201 17.12 0.27 7.28
C ASP A 201 16.19 1.23 8.04
N ALA A 202 16.64 1.76 9.18
CA ALA A 202 15.89 2.71 9.99
C ALA A 202 16.54 4.09 9.91
N LEU A 203 15.75 5.11 9.56
CA LEU A 203 16.20 6.49 9.48
C LEU A 203 15.57 7.32 10.59
N ILE A 204 16.38 8.16 11.24
CA ILE A 204 15.92 9.16 12.19
C ILE A 204 15.95 10.51 11.47
N PHE A 205 14.79 11.16 11.36
CA PHE A 205 14.67 12.50 10.79
C PHE A 205 14.52 13.51 11.91
N GLN A 206 15.46 14.44 12.00
CA GLN A 206 15.47 15.53 12.96
C GLN A 206 15.28 16.85 12.23
N LEU A 207 14.21 17.58 12.52
CA LEU A 207 13.92 18.85 11.85
C LEU A 207 14.72 19.99 12.49
N ILE A 208 15.88 20.30 11.92
CA ILE A 208 16.79 21.35 12.41
C ILE A 208 16.42 22.75 11.91
N ARG A 209 15.77 22.84 10.74
CA ARG A 209 15.27 24.08 10.12
C ARG A 209 13.89 23.79 9.52
N PRO A 210 13.03 24.80 9.29
CA PRO A 210 11.69 24.57 8.71
C PRO A 210 11.68 23.78 7.40
N SER A 211 12.76 23.87 6.62
CA SER A 211 12.96 23.16 5.35
C SER A 211 14.26 22.33 5.31
N ALA A 212 14.77 21.89 6.47
CA ALA A 212 15.89 20.94 6.50
C ALA A 212 15.79 19.88 7.61
N PHE A 213 15.98 18.63 7.21
CA PHE A 213 16.14 17.49 8.10
C PHE A 213 17.61 17.10 8.21
N LYS A 214 18.09 16.88 9.43
CA LYS A 214 19.25 16.04 9.69
C LYS A 214 18.80 14.58 9.74
N VAL A 215 19.52 13.70 9.04
CA VAL A 215 19.15 12.29 8.85
C VAL A 215 20.24 11.41 9.42
N PHE A 216 19.88 10.54 10.36
CA PHE A 216 20.75 9.48 10.87
C PHE A 216 20.31 8.14 10.28
N ILE A 217 21.25 7.31 9.85
CA ILE A 217 20.98 6.07 9.11
C ILE A 217 21.47 4.86 9.91
N ILE A 218 20.53 4.01 10.30
CA ILE A 218 20.83 2.76 11.00
C ILE A 218 20.58 1.60 10.05
N ARG A 219 21.66 0.88 9.75
CA ARG A 219 21.62 -0.23 8.81
C ARG A 219 21.11 -1.49 9.46
N VAL A 220 20.25 -2.19 8.73
CA VAL A 220 19.74 -3.49 9.16
C VAL A 220 20.86 -4.52 9.32
N ASN A 221 21.91 -4.44 8.49
CA ASN A 221 23.03 -5.39 8.47
C ASN A 221 24.27 -4.96 9.27
N SER A 222 24.26 -3.80 9.94
CA SER A 222 25.41 -3.40 10.75
C SER A 222 25.46 -4.23 12.03
N PRO A 223 26.57 -4.95 12.32
CA PRO A 223 26.77 -5.54 13.65
C PRO A 223 26.82 -4.41 14.68
N GLU A 224 26.37 -4.68 15.90
CA GLU A 224 26.53 -3.73 16.99
C GLU A 224 28.02 -3.41 17.12
N GLN A 225 28.40 -2.14 16.90
CA GLN A 225 29.69 -1.67 17.35
C GLN A 225 29.64 -1.73 18.88
N GLY A 226 30.13 -2.84 19.42
CA GLY A 226 30.47 -2.94 20.82
C GLY A 226 31.50 -1.85 21.10
N ASN A 227 31.08 -0.80 21.80
CA ASN A 227 32.00 0.16 22.38
C ASN A 227 32.91 -0.63 23.33
N ASN A 228 34.18 -0.70 22.96
CA ASN A 228 35.26 -1.25 23.76
C ASN A 228 35.75 -0.18 24.75
#